data_AF-A0A7S2YZ60-F1
#
_entry.id   AF-A0A7S2YZ60-F1
#
_cell.length_a   1.000
_cell.length_b   1.000
_cell.length_c   1.000
_cell.angle_alpha   90.00
_cell.angle_beta   90.00
_cell.angle_gamma   90.00
#
_symmetry.space_group_name_H-M   'P 1'
#
loop_
_entity.id
_entity.type
_entity.pdbx_description
1 polymer ?
#
loop_
_entity_poly.entity_id
_entity_poly.type
_entity_poly.pdbx_seq_one_letter_code
_entity_poly.pdbx_strand_id
1 'polypeptide(L)'
;DEQSAHYVQLRLLYNRVPWHRVDLDDDPPLRLHRDDVGNAPRALRRRRFVMQRALEADIVAIVACVLGARGCRAEVERLRRRIAGTGRKTYVLSVGRVTPAKL
;
A
#
# COMPACT_ATOMS: atom_id res chain seq x y z
N ASP A 1 11.32 8.73 16.44
CA ASP A 1 11.91 8.13 15.22
C ASP A 1 10.83 7.64 14.28
N GLU A 2 10.14 8.60 13.67
CA GLU A 2 9.04 8.34 12.76
C GLU A 2 9.61 8.23 11.35
N GLN A 3 10.01 7.01 10.96
CA GLN A 3 10.37 6.72 9.57
C GLN A 3 9.20 7.14 8.67
N SER A 4 9.39 8.21 7.90
CA SER A 4 8.32 8.83 7.10
C SER A 4 7.62 7.77 6.24
N ALA A 5 6.28 7.78 6.20
CA ALA A 5 5.48 6.76 5.50
C ALA A 5 5.91 6.54 4.04
N HIS A 6 6.42 7.59 3.38
CA HIS A 6 6.98 7.55 2.03
C HIS A 6 8.20 6.63 1.91
N TYR A 7 9.11 6.65 2.88
CA TYR A 7 10.30 5.79 2.89
C TYR A 7 9.91 4.31 3.00
N VAL A 8 8.93 3.98 3.85
CA VAL A 8 8.39 2.62 3.96
C VAL A 8 7.72 2.19 2.67
N GLN A 9 6.92 3.06 2.05
CA GLN A 9 6.23 2.76 0.78
C GLN A 9 7.22 2.47 -0.35
N LEU A 10 8.26 3.29 -0.48
CA LEU A 10 9.30 3.11 -1.48
C LEU A 10 10.05 1.78 -1.27
N ARG A 11 10.39 1.44 -0.02
CA ARG A 11 10.99 0.14 0.33
C ARG A 11 10.09 -1.06 0.04
N LEU A 12 8.76 -0.90 0.16
CA LEU A 12 7.81 -1.94 -0.20
C LEU A 12 7.67 -2.13 -1.72
N LEU A 13 7.80 -1.05 -2.49
CA LEU A 13 7.67 -1.08 -3.95
C LEU A 13 8.94 -1.64 -4.60
N TYR A 14 10.11 -1.12 -4.23
CA TYR A 14 11.41 -1.59 -4.70
C TYR A 14 12.09 -2.45 -3.64
N ASN A 15 11.40 -3.53 -3.23
CA ASN A 15 11.88 -4.42 -2.18
C ASN A 15 12.96 -5.42 -2.65
N ARG A 16 13.40 -5.34 -3.90
CA ARG A 16 14.43 -6.21 -4.49
C ARG A 16 15.76 -5.50 -4.74
N VAL A 17 15.83 -4.19 -4.51
CA VAL A 17 17.05 -3.41 -4.72
C VAL A 17 17.72 -3.08 -3.38
N PRO A 18 19.06 -2.94 -3.35
CA PRO A 18 19.76 -2.40 -2.19
C PRO A 18 19.28 -0.97 -1.90
N TRP A 19 19.09 -0.65 -0.62
CA TRP A 19 18.70 0.68 -0.18
C TRP A 19 19.88 1.40 0.45
N HIS A 20 20.04 2.66 0.07
CA HIS A 20 20.98 3.57 0.67
C HIS A 20 20.22 4.81 1.14
N ARG A 21 20.34 5.14 2.43
CA ARG A 21 19.80 6.36 3.01
C ARG A 21 20.96 7.32 3.24
N VAL A 22 20.74 8.56 2.84
CA VAL A 22 21.68 9.65 3.04
C VAL A 22 21.00 10.61 4.01
N ASP A 23 21.60 10.79 5.18
CA ASP A 23 21.16 11.81 6.12
C ASP A 23 21.82 13.13 5.71
N LEU A 24 20.99 14.13 5.38
CA LEU A 24 21.41 15.43 4.83
C LEU A 24 21.61 16.50 5.91
N ASP A 25 21.25 16.20 7.15
CA ASP A 25 21.28 17.15 8.28
C ASP A 25 22.65 17.23 8.98
N ASP A 26 23.62 16.39 8.57
CA ASP A 26 24.95 16.34 9.18
C ASP A 26 25.97 17.22 8.42
N ASP A 27 26.57 18.18 9.12
CA ASP A 27 27.80 18.89 8.72
C ASP A 27 28.94 18.53 9.70
N PRO A 28 30.01 17.77 9.33
CA PRO A 28 30.32 17.03 8.09
C PRO A 28 30.44 15.49 8.30
N PRO A 29 30.78 14.65 7.28
CA PRO A 29 30.18 14.51 5.97
C PRO A 29 29.13 13.36 5.93
N LEU A 30 28.07 13.57 5.15
CA LEU A 30 27.20 12.58 4.49
C LEU A 30 27.37 11.12 4.96
N ARG A 31 26.60 10.73 5.99
CA ARG A 31 26.55 9.34 6.42
C ARG A 31 25.68 8.53 5.46
N LEU A 32 26.34 7.67 4.69
CA LEU A 32 25.67 6.67 3.85
C LEU A 32 25.27 5.48 4.73
N HIS A 33 23.98 5.37 5.02
CA HIS A 33 23.43 4.19 5.67
C HIS A 33 23.05 3.18 4.61
N ARG A 34 23.76 2.04 4.59
CA ARG A 34 23.27 0.88 3.83
C ARG A 34 22.15 0.24 4.63
N ASP A 35 20.94 0.40 4.14
CA ASP A 35 19.78 -0.24 4.72
C ASP A 35 19.59 -1.59 4.06
N ASP A 36 20.00 -2.65 4.77
CA ASP A 36 19.71 -3.99 4.30
C ASP A 36 18.18 -4.18 4.20
N VAL A 37 17.75 -4.73 3.06
CA VAL A 37 16.36 -5.08 2.78
C VAL A 37 15.78 -5.97 3.89
N GLY A 38 16.65 -6.68 4.61
CA GLY A 38 16.36 -7.47 5.81
C GLY A 38 15.79 -6.71 7.00
N ASN A 39 15.75 -5.36 6.99
CA ASN A 39 15.09 -4.53 8.02
C ASN A 39 13.67 -4.03 7.64
N ALA A 40 13.17 -4.36 6.43
CA ALA A 40 11.74 -4.25 6.08
C ALA A 40 10.87 -5.53 6.29
N PRO A 41 11.30 -6.59 7.01
CA PRO A 41 10.68 -7.91 6.93
C PRO A 41 9.33 -7.90 7.63
N ARG A 42 9.09 -7.02 8.60
CA ARG A 42 7.79 -6.94 9.28
C ARG A 42 6.73 -6.34 8.35
N ALA A 43 7.01 -5.21 7.70
CA ALA A 43 6.09 -4.58 6.77
C ALA A 43 5.83 -5.47 5.54
N LEU A 44 6.88 -6.11 5.00
CA LEU A 44 6.76 -7.05 3.89
C LEU A 44 5.99 -8.32 4.29
N ARG A 45 6.27 -8.92 5.45
CA ARG A 45 5.52 -10.09 5.95
C ARG A 45 4.05 -9.74 6.17
N ARG A 46 3.77 -8.59 6.79
CA ARG A 46 2.39 -8.12 7.00
C ARG A 46 1.67 -7.91 5.67
N ARG A 47 2.31 -7.27 4.68
CA ARG A 47 1.74 -7.09 3.34
C ARG A 47 1.42 -8.43 2.68
N ARG A 48 2.37 -9.37 2.69
CA ARG A 48 2.18 -10.71 2.12
C ARG A 48 1.05 -11.48 2.82
N PHE A 49 0.99 -11.40 4.14
CA PHE A 49 -0.08 -12.01 4.93
C PHE A 49 -1.46 -11.46 4.53
N VAL A 50 -1.62 -10.14 4.47
CA VAL A 50 -2.88 -9.51 4.05
C VAL A 50 -3.24 -9.86 2.60
N MET A 51 -2.25 -9.89 1.70
CA MET A 51 -2.47 -10.30 0.30
C MET A 51 -2.96 -11.74 0.22
N GLN A 52 -2.37 -12.66 0.99
CA GLN A 52 -2.80 -14.05 1.01
C GLN A 52 -4.25 -14.18 1.50
N ARG A 53 -4.60 -13.48 2.58
CA ARG A 53 -5.99 -13.42 3.06
C ARG A 53 -6.96 -12.84 2.04
N ALA A 54 -6.53 -11.84 1.26
CA ALA A 54 -7.35 -11.27 0.20
C ALA A 54 -7.54 -12.22 -1.00
N LEU A 55 -6.56 -13.07 -1.32
CA LEU A 55 -6.68 -14.07 -2.38
C LEU A 55 -7.73 -15.15 -2.04
N GLU A 56 -7.82 -15.50 -0.76
CA GLU A 56 -8.78 -16.45 -0.18
C GLU A 56 -10.20 -15.87 -0.03
N ALA A 57 -10.40 -14.57 -0.29
CA ALA A 57 -11.70 -13.93 -0.09
C ALA A 57 -12.69 -14.21 -1.24
N ASP A 58 -13.91 -14.60 -0.87
CA ASP A 58 -15.04 -14.79 -1.81
C ASP A 58 -15.73 -13.47 -2.19
N ILE A 59 -15.65 -12.48 -1.31
CA ILE A 59 -16.28 -11.16 -1.44
C ILE A 59 -15.22 -10.07 -1.33
N VAL A 60 -15.22 -9.12 -2.26
CA VAL A 60 -14.30 -7.99 -2.29
C VAL A 60 -15.07 -6.68 -2.38
N ALA A 61 -14.74 -5.73 -1.50
CA ALA A 61 -15.27 -4.37 -1.56
C ALA A 61 -14.20 -3.39 -2.03
N ILE A 62 -14.53 -2.56 -3.02
CA ILE A 62 -13.73 -1.43 -3.48
C ILE A 62 -14.18 -0.19 -2.70
N VAL A 63 -13.30 0.35 -1.88
CA VAL A 63 -13.59 1.55 -1.07
C VAL A 63 -13.17 2.80 -1.84
N ALA A 64 -14.12 3.68 -2.14
CA ALA A 64 -13.91 4.95 -2.82
C ALA A 64 -14.22 6.12 -1.88
N CYS A 65 -13.30 7.07 -1.77
CA CYS A 65 -13.52 8.29 -0.99
C CYS A 65 -14.28 9.33 -1.82
N VAL A 66 -15.40 9.84 -1.31
CA VAL A 66 -16.28 10.81 -2.02
C VAL A 66 -15.50 12.04 -2.51
N LEU A 67 -14.53 12.50 -1.72
CA LEU A 67 -13.69 13.68 -2.02
C LEU A 67 -12.69 13.47 -3.18
N GLY A 68 -12.41 12.22 -3.59
CA GLY A 68 -11.52 11.89 -4.71
C GLY A 68 -12.19 11.11 -5.85
N ALA A 69 -13.48 10.76 -5.71
CA ALA A 69 -14.17 9.83 -6.59
C ALA A 69 -14.36 10.34 -8.03
N ARG A 70 -14.40 11.67 -8.26
CA ARG A 70 -14.53 12.24 -9.61
C ARG A 70 -13.39 11.80 -10.54
N GLY A 71 -12.15 11.71 -10.04
CA GLY A 71 -11.00 11.25 -10.82
C GLY A 71 -10.83 9.72 -10.87
N CYS A 72 -11.33 9.02 -9.85
CA CYS A 72 -11.09 7.58 -9.70
C CYS A 72 -12.22 6.69 -10.25
N ARG A 73 -13.37 7.25 -10.70
CA ARG A 73 -14.52 6.45 -11.18
C ARG A 73 -14.14 5.46 -12.28
N ALA A 74 -13.34 5.90 -13.26
CA ALA A 74 -12.89 5.03 -14.34
C ALA A 74 -12.04 3.86 -13.83
N GLU A 75 -11.18 4.12 -12.84
CA GLU A 75 -10.33 3.09 -12.23
C GLU A 75 -11.12 2.14 -11.33
N VAL A 76 -12.10 2.64 -10.58
CA VAL A 76 -13.03 1.81 -9.80
C VAL A 76 -13.80 0.87 -10.73
N GLU A 77 -14.31 1.35 -11.87
CA GLU A 77 -15.01 0.52 -12.84
C GLU A 77 -14.08 -0.48 -13.57
N ARG A 78 -12.83 -0.11 -13.84
CA ARG A 78 -11.81 -1.04 -14.35
C ARG A 78 -11.54 -2.14 -13.35
N LEU A 79 -11.38 -1.80 -12.07
CA LEU A 79 -11.12 -2.76 -11.01
C LEU A 79 -12.32 -3.69 -10.79
N ARG A 80 -13.55 -3.14 -10.77
CA ARG A 80 -14.78 -3.92 -10.65
C ARG A 80 -14.90 -4.97 -11.74
N ARG A 81 -14.64 -4.59 -13.00
CA ARG A 81 -14.66 -5.53 -14.14
C ARG A 81 -13.60 -6.62 -14.03
N ARG A 82 -12.38 -6.27 -13.60
CA ARG A 82 -11.30 -7.25 -13.40
C ARG A 82 -11.64 -8.27 -12.31
N ILE A 83 -12.22 -7.83 -11.20
CA ILE A 83 -12.58 -8.73 -10.09
C ILE A 83 -13.80 -9.59 -10.47
N ALA A 84 -14.79 -9.01 -11.16
CA ALA A 84 -15.95 -9.76 -11.67
C ALA A 84 -15.52 -10.93 -12.58
N GLY A 85 -14.46 -10.74 -13.39
CA GLY A 85 -13.86 -11.81 -14.21
C GLY A 85 -13.27 -12.99 -13.42
N THR A 86 -13.06 -12.83 -12.11
CA THR A 86 -12.56 -13.91 -11.22
C THR A 86 -13.67 -14.72 -10.55
N GLY A 87 -14.94 -14.40 -10.80
CA GLY A 87 -16.10 -15.07 -10.17
C GLY A 87 -16.41 -14.62 -8.73
N ARG A 88 -15.72 -13.59 -8.21
CA ARG A 88 -15.92 -13.06 -6.85
C ARG A 88 -17.04 -12.03 -6.79
N LYS A 89 -17.79 -12.01 -5.69
CA LYS A 89 -18.80 -10.96 -5.45
C LYS A 89 -18.09 -9.65 -5.18
N THR A 90 -18.45 -8.59 -5.90
CA THR A 90 -17.76 -7.30 -5.84
C THR A 90 -18.72 -6.16 -5.50
N TYR A 91 -18.38 -5.38 -4.48
CA TYR A 91 -19.14 -4.19 -4.05
C TYR A 91 -18.29 -2.93 -4.16
N VAL A 92 -18.94 -1.78 -4.31
CA VAL A 92 -18.28 -0.46 -4.25
C VAL A 92 -18.87 0.31 -3.08
N LEU A 93 -18.03 0.70 -2.13
CA LEU A 93 -18.41 1.46 -0.93
C LEU A 93 -17.92 2.90 -1.08
N SER A 94 -18.85 3.85 -1.03
CA SER A 94 -18.55 5.28 -1.06
C SER A 94 -18.55 5.82 0.37
N VAL A 95 -17.38 6.22 0.88
CA VAL A 95 -17.22 6.69 2.26
C VAL A 95 -16.47 8.03 2.30
N GLY A 96 -16.73 8.88 3.30
CA GLY A 96 -16.00 10.16 3.43
C GLY A 96 -14.54 9.95 3.85
N ARG A 97 -14.35 9.42 5.06
CA ARG A 97 -13.04 9.05 5.63
C ARG A 97 -13.04 7.55 5.90
N VAL A 98 -12.08 6.83 5.35
CA VAL A 98 -11.90 5.38 5.58
C VAL A 98 -11.39 5.17 6.99
N THR A 99 -12.12 4.39 7.78
CA THR A 99 -11.75 4.00 9.14
C THR A 99 -12.22 2.56 9.39
N PRO A 100 -11.55 1.78 10.25
CA PRO A 100 -11.99 0.42 10.58
C PRO A 100 -13.46 0.34 11.02
N ALA A 101 -13.95 1.33 11.78
CA ALA A 101 -15.36 1.37 12.22
C ALA A 101 -16.40 1.60 11.10
N LYS A 102 -15.96 1.89 9.87
CA LYS A 102 -16.84 2.17 8.72
C LYS A 102 -16.75 1.08 7.63
N LEU A 103 -15.99 0.02 7.89
CA LEU A 103 -15.77 -1.11 7.00
C LEU A 103 -16.21 -2.40 7.70
#